data_AF-A0A813N5X1-F1
#
_entry.id   AF-A0A813N5X1-F1
#
_cell.length_a   1.000
_cell.length_b   1.000
_cell.length_c   1.000
_cell.angle_alpha   90.00
_cell.angle_beta   90.00
_cell.angle_gamma   90.00
#
_symmetry.space_group_name_H-M   'P 1'
#
loop_
_entity.id
_entity.type
_entity.pdbx_description
1 polymer ?
#
loop_
_entity_poly.entity_id
_entity_poly.type
_entity_poly.pdbx_seq_one_letter_code
_entity_poly.pdbx_strand_id
1 'polypeptide(L)'
;MFAANDANNTKFVLDRINQVEKYLGSICVQFGKVCRKEARLRDCNDEMVQNMFEFADRERINTSLRQSLQQYASYLSAVEDYRNTLITRVESQILEPLAKYGEIMKLKRNAVQKAIAARDKGVQRQRKLQQTTNRNPGNRDAIVAMQVNAEYAQTESSRADNVVQDEIDKFEQMKLTDIKKYLTDYTLINLSFHARAMEMYTYAHQQLLNIDIAHDLEEFRTAAPFHRLHPSQRSVSETALNVPKRTTKHGLNGDHSGSMSALPDHRHDSEFGSRYSLPPTNTGSLERNDHRKSHSSRNVPQNASPTHGHSSKHSTANKNKAVKPNVAESFSSTTSDSD
;
A
#
# COMPACT_ATOMS: atom_id res chain seq x y z
N MET A 1 22.23 10.18 -42.99
CA MET A 1 22.05 10.89 -41.71
C MET A 1 20.94 10.30 -40.84
N PHE A 2 19.83 9.78 -41.39
CA PHE A 2 18.72 9.18 -40.62
C PHE A 2 19.10 7.96 -39.75
N ALA A 3 19.80 6.96 -40.30
CA ALA A 3 20.12 5.71 -39.58
C ALA A 3 21.00 5.85 -38.31
N ALA A 4 21.74 6.94 -38.13
CA ALA A 4 22.58 7.17 -36.95
C ALA A 4 21.77 7.76 -35.77
N ASN A 5 20.69 8.48 -36.06
CA ASN A 5 19.77 9.00 -35.06
C ASN A 5 18.91 7.85 -34.48
N ASP A 6 18.58 6.87 -35.32
CA ASP A 6 17.68 5.76 -34.97
C ASP A 6 18.33 4.72 -34.03
N ALA A 7 19.64 4.49 -34.14
CA ALA A 7 20.37 3.61 -33.22
C ALA A 7 20.54 4.25 -31.81
N ASN A 8 20.76 5.56 -31.77
CA ASN A 8 20.81 6.32 -30.51
C ASN A 8 19.44 6.36 -29.82
N ASN A 9 18.35 6.52 -30.58
CA ASN A 9 16.98 6.46 -30.05
C ASN A 9 16.64 5.08 -29.47
N THR A 10 17.02 4.00 -30.16
CA THR A 10 16.84 2.63 -29.67
C THR A 10 17.54 2.39 -28.33
N LYS A 11 18.81 2.77 -28.23
CA LYS A 11 19.59 2.60 -27.00
C LYS A 11 18.98 3.40 -25.84
N PHE A 12 18.62 4.66 -26.11
CA PHE A 12 17.97 5.54 -25.15
C PHE A 12 16.72 4.90 -24.52
N VAL A 13 15.86 4.29 -25.33
CA VAL A 13 14.61 3.68 -24.86
C VAL A 13 14.85 2.47 -23.97
N LEU A 14 15.75 1.58 -24.39
CA LEU A 14 16.10 0.40 -23.60
C LEU A 14 16.75 0.79 -22.26
N ASP A 15 17.62 1.80 -22.28
CA ASP A 15 18.25 2.34 -21.07
C ASP A 15 17.20 2.92 -20.11
N ARG A 16 16.17 3.60 -20.62
CA ARG A 16 15.04 4.09 -19.81
C ARG A 16 14.23 2.96 -19.19
N ILE A 17 13.88 1.93 -19.97
CA ILE A 17 13.14 0.76 -19.44
C ILE A 17 13.96 0.09 -18.33
N ASN A 18 15.26 -0.12 -18.54
CA ASN A 18 16.15 -0.73 -17.55
C ASN A 18 16.29 0.12 -16.29
N GLN A 19 16.37 1.45 -16.44
CA GLN A 19 16.44 2.37 -15.32
C GLN A 19 15.16 2.31 -14.47
N VAL A 20 14.00 2.28 -15.11
CA VAL A 20 12.70 2.22 -14.43
C VAL A 20 12.52 0.87 -13.72
N GLU A 21 12.86 -0.25 -14.37
CA GLU A 21 12.83 -1.57 -13.76
C GLU A 21 13.71 -1.62 -12.51
N LYS A 22 14.94 -1.10 -12.58
CA LYS A 22 15.87 -1.05 -11.45
C LYS A 22 15.30 -0.27 -10.27
N TYR A 23 14.84 0.96 -10.50
CA TYR A 23 14.41 1.82 -9.39
C TYR A 23 13.06 1.40 -8.83
N LEU A 24 12.08 1.02 -9.66
CA LEU A 24 10.80 0.53 -9.16
C LEU A 24 10.93 -0.81 -8.46
N GLY A 25 11.84 -1.69 -8.92
CA GLY A 25 12.20 -2.91 -8.18
C GLY A 25 12.81 -2.59 -6.81
N SER A 26 13.75 -1.64 -6.74
CA SER A 26 14.33 -1.20 -5.46
C SER A 26 13.28 -0.60 -4.53
N ILE A 27 12.40 0.26 -5.04
CA ILE A 27 11.32 0.88 -4.27
C ILE A 27 10.34 -0.18 -3.75
N CYS A 28 9.98 -1.17 -4.58
CA CYS A 28 9.15 -2.30 -4.17
C CYS A 28 9.77 -3.06 -2.97
N VAL A 29 11.07 -3.34 -3.03
CA VAL A 29 11.78 -4.00 -1.91
C VAL A 29 11.74 -3.16 -0.64
N GLN A 30 11.87 -1.83 -0.75
CA GLN A 30 11.80 -0.94 0.41
C GLN A 30 10.38 -0.88 0.99
N PHE A 31 9.33 -0.79 0.18
CA PHE A 31 7.95 -0.87 0.68
C PHE A 31 7.69 -2.18 1.41
N GLY A 32 8.16 -3.31 0.88
CA GLY A 32 8.04 -4.60 1.57
C GLY A 32 8.77 -4.62 2.92
N LYS A 33 9.92 -3.92 3.04
CA LYS A 33 10.61 -3.76 4.33
C LYS A 33 9.82 -2.88 5.30
N VAL A 34 9.22 -1.79 4.81
CA VAL A 34 8.37 -0.91 5.62
C VAL A 34 7.19 -1.70 6.18
N CYS A 35 6.42 -2.41 5.35
CA CYS A 35 5.27 -3.21 5.82
C CYS A 35 5.66 -4.22 6.90
N ARG A 36 6.79 -4.94 6.73
CA ARG A 36 7.27 -5.88 7.74
C ARG A 36 7.71 -5.20 9.04
N LYS A 37 8.29 -4.00 8.97
CA LYS A 37 8.66 -3.23 10.17
C LYS A 37 7.42 -2.71 10.90
N GLU A 38 6.43 -2.21 10.17
CA GLU A 38 5.15 -1.79 10.73
C GLU A 38 4.42 -2.97 11.39
N ALA A 39 4.40 -4.14 10.76
CA ALA A 39 3.81 -5.34 11.36
C ALA A 39 4.49 -5.74 12.68
N ARG A 40 5.83 -5.71 12.73
CA ARG A 40 6.57 -6.00 13.97
C ARG A 40 6.31 -4.96 15.06
N LEU A 41 6.17 -3.69 14.69
CA LEU A 41 5.82 -2.64 15.64
C LEU A 41 4.40 -2.86 16.19
N ARG A 42 3.46 -3.25 15.33
CA ARG A 42 2.11 -3.65 15.74
C ARG A 42 2.16 -4.76 16.78
N ASP A 43 2.84 -5.86 16.45
CA ASP A 43 2.91 -7.04 17.32
C ASP A 43 3.54 -6.71 18.69
N CYS A 44 4.58 -5.87 18.71
CA CYS A 44 5.20 -5.39 19.95
C CYS A 44 4.25 -4.50 20.79
N ASN A 45 3.46 -3.66 20.12
CA ASN A 45 2.50 -2.80 20.81
C ASN A 45 1.29 -3.60 21.33
N ASP A 46 0.83 -4.61 20.60
CA ASP A 46 -0.23 -5.51 21.04
C ASP A 46 0.18 -6.26 22.32
N GLU A 47 1.44 -6.71 22.42
CA GLU A 47 1.97 -7.32 23.66
C GLU A 47 1.98 -6.34 24.84
N MET A 48 2.36 -5.08 24.59
CA MET A 48 2.30 -4.03 25.62
C MET A 48 0.87 -3.77 26.09
N VAL A 49 -0.08 -3.66 25.15
CA VAL A 49 -1.50 -3.47 25.44
C VAL A 49 -2.05 -4.64 26.25
N GLN A 50 -1.68 -5.87 25.91
CA GLN A 50 -2.07 -7.06 26.66
C GLN A 50 -1.58 -7.01 28.11
N ASN A 51 -0.33 -6.63 28.33
CA ASN A 51 0.21 -6.47 29.70
C ASN A 51 -0.54 -5.39 30.50
N MET A 52 -0.97 -4.30 29.86
CA MET A 52 -1.76 -3.25 30.51
C MET A 52 -3.15 -3.77 30.94
N PHE A 53 -3.83 -4.53 30.06
CA PHE A 53 -5.09 -5.18 30.41
C PHE A 53 -4.92 -6.14 31.58
N GLU A 54 -3.89 -6.99 31.53
CA GLU A 54 -3.63 -7.94 32.62
C GLU A 54 -3.31 -7.26 33.95
N PHE A 55 -2.54 -6.16 33.93
CA PHE A 55 -2.28 -5.40 35.14
C PHE A 55 -3.57 -4.81 35.68
N ALA A 56 -4.37 -4.15 34.85
CA ALA A 56 -5.61 -3.55 35.28
C ALA A 56 -6.61 -4.59 35.83
N ASP A 57 -6.72 -5.76 35.22
CA ASP A 57 -7.61 -6.84 35.70
C ASP A 57 -7.19 -7.43 37.05
N ARG A 58 -5.88 -7.39 37.34
CA ARG A 58 -5.31 -7.83 38.62
C ARG A 58 -5.30 -6.73 39.68
N GLU A 59 -5.42 -5.47 39.28
CA GLU A 59 -5.55 -4.34 40.20
C GLU A 59 -6.90 -4.43 40.95
N ARG A 60 -6.83 -4.48 42.28
CA ARG A 60 -8.01 -4.64 43.15
C ARG A 60 -8.20 -3.49 44.12
N ILE A 61 -7.17 -2.69 44.31
CA ILE A 61 -7.12 -1.65 45.32
C ILE A 61 -7.30 -0.29 44.67
N ASN A 62 -6.51 0.04 43.65
CA ASN A 62 -6.55 1.36 43.01
C ASN A 62 -7.61 1.37 41.91
N THR A 63 -8.85 1.67 42.29
CA THR A 63 -9.99 1.46 41.39
C THR A 63 -10.04 2.47 40.26
N SER A 64 -9.59 3.71 40.47
CA SER A 64 -9.52 4.71 39.40
C SER A 64 -8.39 4.40 38.42
N LEU A 65 -7.19 4.03 38.90
CA LEU A 65 -6.10 3.52 38.08
C LEU A 65 -6.55 2.35 37.20
N ARG A 66 -7.21 1.35 37.79
CA ARG A 66 -7.70 0.19 37.05
C ARG A 66 -8.59 0.59 35.88
N GLN A 67 -9.63 1.39 36.14
CA GLN A 67 -10.60 1.76 35.11
C GLN A 67 -9.92 2.57 34.00
N SER A 68 -9.14 3.58 34.38
CA SER A 68 -8.40 4.41 33.43
C SER A 68 -7.41 3.60 32.60
N LEU A 69 -6.70 2.63 33.21
CA LEU A 69 -5.74 1.79 32.51
C LEU A 69 -6.41 0.83 31.52
N GLN A 70 -7.57 0.25 31.87
CA GLN A 70 -8.37 -0.57 30.93
C GLN A 70 -8.80 0.25 29.71
N GLN A 71 -9.30 1.47 29.91
CA GLN A 71 -9.72 2.35 28.81
C GLN A 71 -8.54 2.84 27.99
N TYR A 72 -7.43 3.21 28.63
CA TYR A 72 -6.19 3.59 27.97
C TYR A 72 -5.67 2.49 27.04
N ALA A 73 -5.59 1.25 27.55
CA ALA A 73 -5.18 0.08 26.77
C ALA A 73 -6.12 -0.18 25.58
N SER A 74 -7.43 0.02 25.76
CA SER A 74 -8.42 -0.11 24.68
C SER A 74 -8.19 0.87 23.54
N TYR A 75 -7.85 2.13 23.83
CA TYR A 75 -7.51 3.11 22.80
C TYR A 75 -6.18 2.80 22.09
N LEU A 76 -5.18 2.29 22.82
CA LEU A 76 -3.94 1.82 22.19
C LEU A 76 -4.17 0.60 21.29
N SER A 77 -5.01 -0.34 21.70
CA SER A 77 -5.43 -1.47 20.85
C SER A 77 -6.02 -0.97 19.53
N ALA A 78 -6.88 0.05 19.59
CA ALA A 78 -7.47 0.64 18.39
C ALA A 78 -6.43 1.30 17.47
N VAL A 79 -5.35 1.88 18.01
CA VAL A 79 -4.22 2.40 17.18
C VAL A 79 -3.60 1.26 16.37
N GLU A 80 -3.45 0.08 16.95
CA GLU A 80 -2.85 -1.07 16.28
C GLU A 80 -3.77 -1.72 15.24
N ASP A 81 -5.09 -1.66 15.42
CA ASP A 81 -6.06 -1.98 14.36
C ASP A 81 -5.94 -1.03 13.15
N TYR A 82 -5.76 0.27 13.40
CA TYR A 82 -5.50 1.23 12.33
C TYR A 82 -4.14 0.99 11.67
N ARG A 83 -3.12 0.56 12.42
CA ARG A 83 -1.82 0.17 11.84
C ARG A 83 -1.95 -1.06 10.96
N ASN A 84 -2.71 -2.07 11.38
CA ASN A 84 -3.01 -3.23 10.55
C ASN A 84 -3.70 -2.83 9.24
N THR A 85 -4.64 -1.89 9.31
CA THR A 85 -5.31 -1.34 8.12
C THR A 85 -4.33 -0.60 7.21
N LEU A 86 -3.40 0.18 7.77
CA LEU A 86 -2.32 0.84 7.02
C LEU A 86 -1.47 -0.19 6.28
N ILE A 87 -0.99 -1.23 6.97
CA ILE A 87 -0.17 -2.31 6.36
C ILE A 87 -0.92 -2.95 5.19
N THR A 88 -2.16 -3.39 5.43
CA THR A 88 -2.99 -4.07 4.42
C THR A 88 -3.21 -3.19 3.17
N ARG A 89 -3.44 -1.89 3.36
CA ARG A 89 -3.61 -0.95 2.25
C ARG A 89 -2.33 -0.71 1.48
N VAL A 90 -1.19 -0.57 2.16
CA VAL A 90 0.10 -0.42 1.49
C VAL A 90 0.44 -1.68 0.69
N GLU A 91 0.19 -2.86 1.23
CA GLU A 91 0.43 -4.13 0.54
C GLU A 91 -0.42 -4.24 -0.74
N SER A 92 -1.73 -4.08 -0.62
CA SER A 92 -2.66 -4.26 -1.76
C SER A 92 -2.62 -3.14 -2.80
N GLN A 93 -2.47 -1.88 -2.38
CA GLN A 93 -2.58 -0.73 -3.30
C GLN A 93 -1.25 -0.29 -3.91
N ILE A 94 -0.12 -0.67 -3.29
CA ILE A 94 1.22 -0.22 -3.71
C ILE A 94 2.14 -1.41 -3.96
N LEU A 95 2.32 -2.30 -2.98
CA LEU A 95 3.31 -3.37 -3.07
C LEU A 95 2.96 -4.39 -4.15
N GLU A 96 1.71 -4.87 -4.18
CA GLU A 96 1.25 -5.82 -5.19
C GLU A 96 1.34 -5.27 -6.64
N PRO A 97 0.88 -4.03 -6.94
CA PRO A 97 1.11 -3.45 -8.26
C PRO A 97 2.58 -3.26 -8.61
N LEU A 98 3.42 -2.79 -7.68
CA LEU A 98 4.86 -2.64 -7.91
C LEU A 98 5.56 -3.98 -8.16
N ALA A 99 5.11 -5.07 -7.53
CA ALA A 99 5.68 -6.40 -7.75
C ALA A 99 5.51 -6.87 -9.22
N LYS A 100 4.45 -6.43 -9.90
CA LYS A 100 4.16 -6.75 -11.30
C LYS A 100 5.05 -6.01 -12.30
N TYR A 101 5.73 -4.94 -11.86
CA TYR A 101 6.55 -4.12 -12.76
C TYR A 101 7.68 -4.92 -13.42
N GLY A 102 8.26 -5.92 -12.75
CA GLY A 102 9.29 -6.77 -13.38
C GLY A 102 8.80 -7.47 -14.65
N GLU A 103 7.59 -8.02 -14.62
CA GLU A 103 6.99 -8.67 -15.80
C GLU A 103 6.60 -7.65 -16.88
N ILE A 104 6.01 -6.51 -16.46
CA ILE A 104 5.62 -5.44 -17.37
C ILE A 104 6.85 -4.89 -18.12
N MET A 105 7.95 -4.63 -17.41
CA MET A 105 9.20 -4.13 -17.99
C MET A 105 9.80 -5.14 -18.97
N LYS A 106 9.79 -6.43 -18.62
CA LYS A 106 10.24 -7.51 -19.53
C LYS A 106 9.42 -7.56 -20.81
N LEU A 107 8.09 -7.44 -20.73
CA LEU A 107 7.21 -7.42 -21.90
C LEU A 107 7.48 -6.21 -22.79
N LYS A 108 7.59 -5.02 -22.19
CA LYS A 108 7.89 -3.77 -22.92
C LYS A 108 9.24 -3.82 -23.61
N ARG A 109 10.28 -4.30 -22.92
CA ARG A 109 11.61 -4.53 -23.50
C ARG A 109 11.56 -5.45 -24.71
N ASN A 110 10.87 -6.59 -24.59
CA ASN A 110 10.74 -7.55 -25.68
C ASN A 110 9.98 -6.98 -26.89
N ALA A 111 8.95 -6.18 -26.67
CA ALA A 111 8.20 -5.51 -27.74
C ALA A 111 9.10 -4.53 -28.51
N VAL A 112 9.81 -3.67 -27.79
CA VAL A 112 10.77 -2.71 -28.37
C VAL A 112 11.86 -3.44 -29.15
N GLN A 113 12.48 -4.47 -28.58
CA GLN A 113 13.51 -5.27 -29.26
C GLN A 113 13.01 -5.94 -30.54
N LYS A 114 11.78 -6.47 -30.54
CA LYS A 114 11.18 -7.06 -31.76
C LYS A 114 11.01 -6.03 -32.87
N ALA A 115 10.54 -4.83 -32.52
CA ALA A 115 10.33 -3.76 -33.48
C ALA A 115 11.67 -3.24 -34.05
N ILE A 116 12.70 -3.11 -33.21
CA ILE A 116 14.07 -2.79 -33.66
C ILE A 116 14.61 -3.85 -34.63
N ALA A 117 14.44 -5.14 -34.31
CA ALA A 117 14.90 -6.22 -35.18
C ALA A 117 14.18 -6.23 -36.55
N ALA A 118 12.90 -5.83 -36.59
CA ALA A 118 12.16 -5.67 -37.85
C ALA A 118 12.71 -4.51 -38.69
N ARG A 119 12.97 -3.35 -38.05
CA ARG A 119 13.59 -2.18 -38.67
C ARG A 119 14.97 -2.51 -39.26
N ASP A 120 15.83 -3.16 -38.48
CA ASP A 120 17.20 -3.48 -38.90
C ASP A 120 17.23 -4.44 -40.11
N LYS A 121 16.25 -5.34 -40.24
CA LYS A 121 16.07 -6.17 -41.46
C LYS A 121 15.77 -5.32 -42.70
N GLY A 122 14.96 -4.28 -42.57
CA GLY A 122 14.69 -3.31 -43.64
C GLY A 122 15.96 -2.61 -44.11
N VAL A 123 16.71 -2.04 -43.16
CA VAL A 123 17.98 -1.36 -43.44
C VAL A 123 19.00 -2.30 -44.11
N GLN A 124 19.10 -3.56 -43.66
CA GLN A 124 20.00 -4.53 -44.27
C GLN A 124 19.62 -4.89 -45.71
N ARG A 125 18.32 -5.04 -46.01
CA ARG A 125 17.85 -5.31 -47.37
C ARG A 125 18.11 -4.12 -48.30
N GLN A 126 17.92 -2.89 -47.82
CA GLN A 126 18.26 -1.67 -48.55
C GLN A 126 19.76 -1.62 -48.91
N ARG A 127 20.64 -1.92 -47.95
CA ARG A 127 22.10 -1.95 -48.17
C ARG A 127 22.51 -3.01 -49.20
N LYS A 128 21.90 -4.20 -49.13
CA LYS A 128 22.17 -5.30 -50.10
C LYS A 128 21.75 -4.94 -51.52
N LEU A 129 20.59 -4.27 -51.67
CA LEU A 129 20.15 -3.75 -52.97
C LEU A 129 21.18 -2.77 -53.54
N GLN A 130 21.55 -1.73 -52.77
CA GLN A 130 22.53 -0.72 -53.20
C GLN A 130 23.86 -1.35 -53.61
N GLN A 131 24.35 -2.32 -52.84
CA GLN A 131 25.62 -2.99 -53.13
C GLN A 131 25.55 -3.82 -54.42
N THR A 132 24.42 -4.47 -54.70
CA THR A 132 24.27 -5.32 -55.89
C THR A 132 24.05 -4.49 -57.15
N THR A 133 23.26 -3.42 -57.05
CA THR A 133 23.09 -2.42 -58.12
C THR A 133 24.43 -1.83 -58.56
N ASN A 134 25.31 -1.49 -57.60
CA ASN A 134 26.63 -0.93 -57.90
C ASN A 134 27.63 -1.95 -58.46
N ARG A 135 27.53 -3.23 -58.08
CA ARG A 135 28.46 -4.29 -58.49
C ARG A 135 28.13 -4.91 -59.84
N ASN A 136 26.84 -5.05 -60.17
CA ASN A 136 26.43 -5.69 -61.41
C ASN A 136 25.19 -4.99 -62.03
N PRO A 137 25.39 -3.81 -62.63
CA PRO A 137 24.28 -3.02 -63.19
C PRO A 137 23.59 -3.67 -64.39
N GLY A 138 24.20 -4.69 -65.02
CA GLY A 138 23.62 -5.40 -66.17
C GLY A 138 22.55 -6.43 -65.80
N ASN A 139 22.45 -6.86 -64.55
CA ASN A 139 21.49 -7.87 -64.11
C ASN A 139 20.13 -7.25 -63.73
N ARG A 140 19.46 -6.70 -64.73
CA ARG A 140 18.27 -5.85 -64.57
C ARG A 140 17.12 -6.57 -63.85
N ASP A 141 16.86 -7.82 -64.21
CA ASP A 141 15.74 -8.60 -63.64
C ASP A 141 15.95 -8.92 -62.16
N ALA A 142 17.18 -9.27 -61.76
CA ALA A 142 17.51 -9.50 -60.35
C ALA A 142 17.44 -8.20 -59.53
N ILE A 143 17.88 -7.07 -60.09
CA ILE A 143 17.78 -5.75 -59.44
C ILE A 143 16.32 -5.38 -59.19
N VAL A 144 15.45 -5.52 -60.19
CA VAL A 144 14.01 -5.21 -60.06
C VAL A 144 13.36 -6.07 -58.95
N ALA A 145 13.63 -7.38 -58.92
CA ALA A 145 13.11 -8.26 -57.88
C ALA A 145 13.62 -7.91 -56.47
N MET A 146 14.88 -7.51 -56.34
CA MET A 146 15.43 -7.03 -55.06
C MET A 146 14.85 -5.67 -54.65
N GLN A 147 14.53 -4.81 -55.62
CA GLN A 147 13.98 -3.48 -55.38
C GLN A 147 12.58 -3.55 -54.78
N VAL A 148 11.70 -4.40 -55.33
CA VAL A 148 10.38 -4.69 -54.76
C VAL A 148 10.49 -5.25 -53.33
N ASN A 149 11.42 -6.19 -53.11
CA ASN A 149 11.66 -6.77 -51.77
C ASN A 149 12.21 -5.76 -50.76
N ALA A 150 13.04 -4.81 -51.21
CA ALA A 150 13.57 -3.74 -50.38
C ALA A 150 12.49 -2.71 -50.04
N GLU A 151 11.64 -2.34 -51.00
CA GLU A 151 10.52 -1.42 -50.80
C GLU A 151 9.47 -1.97 -49.82
N TYR A 152 9.12 -3.25 -49.94
CA TYR A 152 8.30 -3.95 -48.95
C TYR A 152 8.93 -3.90 -47.55
N ALA A 153 10.23 -4.19 -47.44
CA ALA A 153 10.94 -4.17 -46.16
C ALA A 153 11.11 -2.75 -45.59
N GLN A 154 11.18 -1.73 -46.44
CA GLN A 154 11.22 -0.33 -46.04
C GLN A 154 9.87 0.11 -45.47
N THR A 155 8.77 -0.32 -46.08
CA THR A 155 7.42 -0.07 -45.56
C THR A 155 7.24 -0.70 -44.17
N GLU A 156 7.70 -1.94 -44.01
CA GLU A 156 7.66 -2.64 -42.72
C GLU A 156 8.59 -2.00 -41.67
N SER A 157 9.74 -1.45 -42.09
CA SER A 157 10.62 -0.66 -41.22
C SER A 157 9.94 0.60 -40.71
N SER A 158 9.32 1.40 -41.59
CA SER A 158 8.57 2.60 -41.20
C SER A 158 7.42 2.27 -40.26
N ARG A 159 6.73 1.14 -40.49
CA ARG A 159 5.68 0.64 -39.60
C ARG A 159 6.25 0.27 -38.22
N ALA A 160 7.40 -0.38 -38.18
CA ALA A 160 8.08 -0.74 -36.93
C ALA A 160 8.53 0.50 -36.13
N ASP A 161 8.99 1.56 -36.80
CA ASP A 161 9.36 2.82 -36.14
C ASP A 161 8.16 3.49 -35.45
N ASN A 162 7.00 3.50 -36.12
CA ASN A 162 5.76 4.01 -35.52
C ASN A 162 5.34 3.19 -34.29
N VAL A 163 5.48 1.86 -34.34
CA VAL A 163 5.20 0.98 -33.20
C VAL A 163 6.16 1.24 -32.04
N VAL A 164 7.45 1.47 -32.32
CA VAL A 164 8.44 1.82 -31.28
C VAL A 164 8.03 3.12 -30.59
N GLN A 165 7.70 4.17 -31.34
CA GLN A 165 7.29 5.46 -30.76
C GLN A 165 6.04 5.32 -29.88
N ASP A 166 4.99 4.67 -30.39
CA ASP A 166 3.76 4.44 -29.64
C ASP A 166 3.98 3.60 -28.36
N GLU A 167 4.84 2.59 -28.41
CA GLU A 167 5.19 1.80 -27.22
C GLU A 167 5.98 2.60 -26.18
N ILE A 168 6.84 3.52 -26.62
CA ILE A 168 7.60 4.42 -25.73
C ILE A 168 6.67 5.41 -25.05
N ASP A 169 5.80 6.06 -25.80
CA ASP A 169 4.86 7.04 -25.26
C ASP A 169 3.92 6.39 -24.26
N LYS A 170 3.39 5.21 -24.59
CA LYS A 170 2.58 4.39 -23.66
C LYS A 170 3.35 4.00 -22.41
N PHE A 171 4.62 3.61 -22.55
CA PHE A 171 5.48 3.25 -21.43
C PHE A 171 5.72 4.46 -20.50
N GLU A 172 6.05 5.61 -21.08
CA GLU A 172 6.31 6.85 -20.34
C GLU A 172 5.05 7.35 -19.62
N GLN A 173 3.90 7.33 -20.31
CA GLN A 173 2.61 7.69 -19.72
C GLN A 173 2.25 6.79 -18.54
N MET A 174 2.40 5.47 -18.71
CA MET A 174 2.15 4.48 -17.64
C MET A 174 3.05 4.76 -16.43
N LYS A 175 4.36 4.88 -16.65
CA LYS A 175 5.32 5.17 -15.58
C LYS A 175 4.96 6.42 -14.80
N LEU A 176 4.69 7.54 -15.48
CA LEU A 176 4.36 8.80 -14.84
C LEU A 176 3.07 8.70 -14.03
N THR A 177 2.06 8.05 -14.60
CA THR A 177 0.75 7.87 -13.96
C THR A 177 0.86 7.00 -12.71
N ASP A 178 1.55 5.86 -12.82
CA ASP A 178 1.67 4.89 -11.74
C ASP A 178 2.52 5.41 -10.58
N ILE A 179 3.67 6.05 -10.87
CA ILE A 179 4.51 6.64 -9.82
C ILE A 179 3.71 7.70 -9.05
N LYS A 180 3.02 8.59 -9.78
CA LYS A 180 2.17 9.60 -9.16
C LYS A 180 1.10 8.95 -8.29
N LYS A 181 0.43 7.92 -8.79
CA LYS A 181 -0.62 7.19 -8.07
C LYS A 181 -0.06 6.55 -6.79
N TYR A 182 0.97 5.72 -6.88
CA TYR A 182 1.48 4.96 -5.73
C TYR A 182 1.99 5.87 -4.61
N LEU A 183 2.69 6.96 -4.96
CA LEU A 183 3.18 7.91 -3.96
C LEU A 183 2.06 8.75 -3.34
N THR A 184 1.02 9.09 -4.14
CA THR A 184 -0.18 9.77 -3.63
C THR A 184 -0.92 8.84 -2.66
N ASP A 185 -1.20 7.61 -3.06
CA ASP A 185 -1.91 6.63 -2.23
C ASP A 185 -1.14 6.36 -0.94
N TYR A 186 0.18 6.18 -1.01
CA TYR A 186 1.01 5.97 0.18
C TYR A 186 0.88 7.14 1.17
N THR A 187 0.96 8.36 0.65
CA THR A 187 0.83 9.57 1.48
C THR A 187 -0.55 9.65 2.13
N LEU A 188 -1.62 9.37 1.38
CA LEU A 188 -2.99 9.39 1.89
C LEU A 188 -3.27 8.28 2.91
N ILE A 189 -2.72 7.09 2.71
CA ILE A 189 -2.81 5.97 3.67
C ILE A 189 -2.16 6.37 5.00
N ASN A 190 -0.95 6.94 4.95
CA ASN A 190 -0.23 7.39 6.16
C ASN A 190 -0.96 8.55 6.85
N LEU A 191 -1.43 9.55 6.10
CA LEU A 191 -2.22 10.66 6.66
C LEU A 191 -3.46 10.14 7.39
N SER A 192 -4.18 9.19 6.78
CA SER A 192 -5.37 8.59 7.39
C SER A 192 -5.04 7.85 8.68
N PHE A 193 -3.96 7.06 8.69
CA PHE A 193 -3.49 6.36 9.89
C PHE A 193 -3.10 7.36 10.98
N HIS A 194 -2.27 8.35 10.69
CA HIS A 194 -1.79 9.31 11.68
C HIS A 194 -2.93 10.17 12.25
N ALA A 195 -3.92 10.56 11.44
CA ALA A 195 -5.09 11.27 11.94
C ALA A 195 -5.88 10.43 12.95
N ARG A 196 -6.10 9.14 12.65
CA ARG A 196 -6.79 8.21 13.57
C ARG A 196 -5.97 7.90 14.81
N ALA A 197 -4.67 7.71 14.66
CA ALA A 197 -3.78 7.50 15.79
C ALA A 197 -3.80 8.72 16.73
N MET A 198 -3.70 9.94 16.19
CA MET A 198 -3.80 11.17 16.97
C MET A 198 -5.11 11.27 17.75
N GLU A 199 -6.23 10.95 17.10
CA GLU A 199 -7.55 10.90 17.74
C GLU A 199 -7.56 9.91 18.91
N MET A 200 -7.09 8.67 18.70
CA MET A 200 -7.04 7.65 19.75
C MET A 200 -6.09 8.01 20.89
N TYR A 201 -4.91 8.56 20.60
CA TYR A 201 -3.97 9.03 21.62
C TYR A 201 -4.54 10.18 22.45
N THR A 202 -5.37 11.05 21.84
CA THR A 202 -6.06 12.11 22.56
C THR A 202 -7.03 11.54 23.60
N TYR A 203 -7.84 10.54 23.22
CA TYR A 203 -8.71 9.85 24.18
C TYR A 203 -7.94 9.05 25.23
N ALA A 204 -6.87 8.37 24.83
CA ALA A 204 -6.00 7.65 25.74
C ALA A 204 -5.43 8.59 26.82
N HIS A 205 -4.91 9.76 26.41
CA HIS A 205 -4.42 10.77 27.36
C HIS A 205 -5.52 11.21 28.34
N GLN A 206 -6.75 11.42 27.88
CA GLN A 206 -7.85 11.78 28.78
C GLN A 206 -8.08 10.72 29.87
N GLN A 207 -7.93 9.43 29.56
CA GLN A 207 -8.03 8.37 30.57
C GLN A 207 -6.96 8.47 31.64
N LEU A 208 -5.74 8.86 31.28
CA LEU A 208 -4.67 9.07 32.25
C LEU A 208 -4.96 10.24 33.20
N LEU A 209 -5.65 11.27 32.72
CA LEU A 209 -6.08 12.41 33.56
C LEU A 209 -7.18 12.05 34.55
N ASN A 210 -7.92 10.96 34.29
CA ASN A 210 -8.99 10.50 35.17
C ASN A 210 -8.49 9.67 36.36
N ILE A 211 -7.19 9.39 36.45
CA ILE A 211 -6.60 8.67 37.59
C ILE A 211 -6.62 9.60 38.82
N ASP A 212 -7.40 9.24 39.83
CA ASP A 212 -7.47 9.96 41.10
C ASP A 212 -6.49 9.33 42.10
N ILE A 213 -5.28 9.89 42.11
CA ILE A 213 -4.20 9.45 42.98
C ILE A 213 -4.58 9.56 44.46
N ALA A 214 -5.33 10.60 44.85
CA ALA A 214 -5.69 10.81 46.25
C ALA A 214 -6.69 9.75 46.72
N HIS A 215 -7.71 9.49 45.91
CA HIS A 215 -8.70 8.45 46.15
C HIS A 215 -8.05 7.06 46.19
N ASP A 216 -7.26 6.71 45.18
CA ASP A 216 -6.59 5.40 45.10
C ASP A 216 -5.66 5.15 46.31
N LEU A 217 -4.97 6.18 46.80
CA LEU A 217 -4.16 6.08 48.02
C LEU A 217 -5.01 5.89 49.29
N GLU A 218 -6.20 6.49 49.36
CA GLU A 218 -7.14 6.27 50.46
C GLU A 218 -7.71 4.84 50.45
N GLU A 219 -8.06 4.32 49.27
CA GLU A 219 -8.45 2.92 49.09
C GLU A 219 -7.35 1.97 49.57
N PHE A 220 -6.10 2.27 49.19
CA PHE A 220 -4.93 1.51 49.65
C PHE A 220 -4.76 1.55 51.18
N ARG A 221 -4.83 2.73 51.81
CA ARG A 221 -4.70 2.87 53.27
C ARG A 221 -5.81 2.12 54.02
N THR A 222 -7.02 2.10 53.46
CA THR A 222 -8.16 1.38 54.03
C THR A 222 -7.99 -0.14 53.91
N ALA A 223 -7.48 -0.60 52.77
CA ALA A 223 -7.20 -2.03 52.55
C ALA A 223 -5.99 -2.53 53.37
N ALA A 224 -4.96 -1.70 53.53
CA ALA A 224 -3.69 -2.07 54.15
C ALA A 224 -3.83 -2.45 55.65
N PRO A 225 -3.46 -3.69 56.05
CA PRO A 225 -3.58 -4.15 57.44
C PRO A 225 -2.81 -3.31 58.45
N PHE A 226 -1.64 -2.77 58.06
CA PHE A 226 -0.78 -1.98 58.94
C PHE A 226 -1.32 -0.57 59.25
N HIS A 227 -2.22 -0.02 58.44
CA HIS A 227 -2.88 1.27 58.71
C HIS A 227 -4.09 1.13 59.64
N ARG A 228 -4.63 -0.08 59.83
CA ARG A 228 -5.75 -0.36 60.75
C ARG A 228 -5.33 -0.46 62.23
N LEU A 229 -4.04 -0.46 62.54
CA LEU A 229 -3.53 -0.69 63.91
C LEU A 229 -3.46 0.56 64.81
N HIS A 230 -3.93 1.73 64.35
CA HIS A 230 -3.99 2.93 65.19
C HIS A 230 -5.39 3.54 65.27
N PRO A 231 -6.20 3.19 66.29
CA PRO A 231 -7.23 4.09 66.78
C PRO A 231 -6.55 5.18 67.61
N SER A 232 -5.87 6.14 66.97
CA SER A 232 -5.40 7.32 67.68
C SER A 232 -6.60 8.22 67.96
N GLN A 233 -7.05 8.19 69.21
CA GLN A 233 -7.96 9.13 69.83
C GLN A 233 -7.68 10.56 69.33
N ARG A 234 -8.57 11.11 68.49
CA ARG A 234 -8.66 12.57 68.32
C ARG A 234 -9.50 13.10 69.48
N SER A 235 -8.89 13.19 70.66
CA SER A 235 -9.30 14.13 71.69
C SER A 235 -8.35 15.33 71.62
N VAL A 236 -8.79 16.40 70.95
CA VAL A 236 -8.22 17.72 71.25
C VAL A 236 -9.40 18.63 71.50
N SER A 237 -9.62 18.84 72.79
CA SER A 237 -10.63 19.66 73.39
C SER A 237 -10.58 21.10 72.89
N GLU A 238 -11.76 21.67 72.69
CA GLU A 238 -11.96 23.11 72.72
C GLU A 238 -11.29 23.70 73.96
N THR A 239 -10.35 24.62 73.76
CA THR A 239 -10.05 25.64 74.77
C THR A 239 -9.90 26.97 74.05
N ALA A 240 -10.94 27.77 74.23
CA ALA A 240 -11.00 29.16 73.86
C ALA A 240 -9.85 29.94 74.53
N LEU A 241 -9.09 30.67 73.73
CA LEU A 241 -8.39 31.86 74.18
C LEU A 241 -8.86 33.01 73.29
N ASN A 242 -9.70 33.82 73.90
CA ASN A 242 -10.22 35.07 73.39
C ASN A 242 -9.18 36.19 73.61
N VAL A 243 -9.43 37.34 72.95
CA VAL A 243 -8.90 38.71 73.23
C VAL A 243 -7.68 39.15 72.38
N PRO A 244 -7.63 40.39 71.81
CA PRO A 244 -8.66 41.17 71.12
C PRO A 244 -8.13 41.88 69.82
N LYS A 245 -9.05 42.41 69.00
CA LYS A 245 -8.74 43.35 67.91
C LYS A 245 -8.11 44.64 68.43
N ARG A 246 -6.96 45.05 67.86
CA ARG A 246 -6.48 46.43 67.91
C ARG A 246 -5.98 46.87 66.53
N THR A 247 -6.58 47.96 66.06
CA THR A 247 -6.25 48.71 64.85
C THR A 247 -4.94 49.47 65.01
N THR A 248 -4.08 49.48 63.98
CA THR A 248 -3.18 50.60 63.68
C THR A 248 -2.69 50.52 62.23
N LYS A 249 -2.60 51.71 61.61
CA LYS A 249 -2.13 51.99 60.24
C LYS A 249 -0.63 52.36 60.27
N HIS A 250 -0.03 52.35 59.06
CA HIS A 250 1.34 52.77 58.66
C HIS A 250 2.42 51.70 58.88
N GLY A 251 3.35 51.42 57.96
CA GLY A 251 3.66 51.91 56.62
C GLY A 251 5.05 51.42 56.17
N LEU A 252 5.17 51.10 54.87
CA LEU A 252 6.34 51.20 53.97
C LEU A 252 7.56 50.25 54.05
N ASN A 253 7.95 49.83 52.83
CA ASN A 253 9.24 49.35 52.27
C ASN A 253 9.58 47.86 52.49
N GLY A 254 9.57 47.00 51.47
CA GLY A 254 10.52 46.80 50.34
C GLY A 254 10.88 45.30 50.40
N ASP A 255 11.07 44.46 49.38
CA ASP A 255 11.61 44.60 48.04
C ASP A 255 11.34 43.30 47.24
N HIS A 256 11.34 43.43 45.90
CA HIS A 256 11.81 42.44 44.90
C HIS A 256 11.09 41.07 44.73
N SER A 257 10.26 40.98 43.67
CA SER A 257 10.32 39.83 42.75
C SER A 257 9.96 40.26 41.32
N GLY A 258 10.92 40.08 40.40
CA GLY A 258 10.75 40.34 38.98
C GLY A 258 9.91 39.30 38.24
N SER A 259 9.10 39.81 37.32
CA SER A 259 8.80 39.34 35.97
C SER A 259 8.86 37.83 35.65
N MET A 260 7.71 37.26 35.26
CA MET A 260 7.58 36.71 33.91
C MET A 260 6.19 37.00 33.34
N SER A 261 6.24 37.54 32.13
CA SER A 261 5.19 38.14 31.32
C SER A 261 4.25 37.12 30.67
N ALA A 262 3.02 37.61 30.46
CA ALA A 262 1.88 36.96 29.83
C ALA A 262 2.08 36.58 28.35
N LEU A 263 1.39 35.51 27.94
CA LEU A 263 1.11 35.17 26.54
C LEU A 263 -0.21 35.84 26.11
N PRO A 264 -0.32 36.32 24.86
CA PRO A 264 -1.45 37.14 24.44
C PRO A 264 -2.66 36.31 23.99
N ASP A 265 -3.82 36.84 24.36
CA ASP A 265 -5.16 36.50 23.94
C ASP A 265 -5.42 36.98 22.50
N HIS A 266 -5.86 36.08 21.62
CA HIS A 266 -6.50 36.45 20.36
C HIS A 266 -7.62 35.47 20.02
N ARG A 267 -8.86 35.95 20.23
CA ARG A 267 -10.08 35.38 19.67
C ARG A 267 -10.46 36.09 18.37
N HIS A 268 -11.13 35.31 17.52
CA HIS A 268 -11.87 35.61 16.29
C HIS A 268 -11.05 35.72 14.99
N ASP A 269 -11.05 34.61 14.22
CA ASP A 269 -11.90 34.55 13.03
C ASP A 269 -12.41 33.12 12.77
N SER A 270 -13.70 33.04 12.53
CA SER A 270 -14.49 31.83 12.32
C SER A 270 -14.77 31.65 10.83
N GLU A 271 -14.15 30.67 10.18
CA GLU A 271 -14.67 30.04 8.95
C GLU A 271 -13.73 28.90 8.50
N PHE A 272 -13.92 27.68 9.05
CA PHE A 272 -13.52 26.46 8.34
C PHE A 272 -14.36 25.27 8.79
N GLY A 273 -15.68 25.42 8.63
CA GLY A 273 -16.64 24.33 8.71
C GLY A 273 -17.20 24.06 7.31
N SER A 274 -17.23 22.79 6.93
CA SER A 274 -17.87 22.25 5.72
C SER A 274 -17.00 22.14 4.46
N ARG A 275 -16.36 20.96 4.32
CA ARG A 275 -16.54 20.06 3.16
C ARG A 275 -15.51 18.92 3.20
N TYR A 276 -15.82 17.83 3.90
CA TYR A 276 -15.46 16.46 3.49
C TYR A 276 -16.39 15.49 4.22
N SER A 277 -17.54 15.17 3.61
CA SER A 277 -18.36 14.04 4.05
C SER A 277 -17.67 12.75 3.62
N LEU A 278 -17.18 11.98 4.59
CA LEU A 278 -16.74 10.59 4.38
C LEU A 278 -17.97 9.67 4.22
N PRO A 279 -17.90 8.63 3.37
CA PRO A 279 -19.01 7.69 3.22
C PRO A 279 -19.18 6.82 4.48
N PRO A 280 -20.40 6.38 4.82
CA PRO A 280 -20.65 5.61 6.03
C PRO A 280 -20.01 4.21 5.93
N THR A 281 -19.19 3.87 6.92
CA THR A 281 -18.73 2.51 7.18
C THR A 281 -19.82 1.74 7.89
N ASN A 282 -20.40 0.75 7.20
CA ASN A 282 -21.38 -0.16 7.78
C ASN A 282 -20.66 -1.30 8.51
N THR A 283 -20.74 -1.32 9.84
CA THR A 283 -20.27 -2.42 10.68
C THR A 283 -21.46 -3.18 11.27
N GLY A 284 -21.69 -4.39 10.76
CA GLY A 284 -22.22 -5.55 11.48
C GLY A 284 -23.72 -5.65 11.74
N SER A 285 -24.37 -6.69 11.19
CA SER A 285 -24.99 -7.77 11.98
C SER A 285 -25.48 -8.93 11.11
N LEU A 286 -25.17 -10.15 11.55
CA LEU A 286 -25.72 -11.40 11.04
C LEU A 286 -27.25 -11.43 11.17
N GLU A 287 -27.97 -12.02 10.20
CA GLU A 287 -28.94 -13.09 10.46
C GLU A 287 -29.50 -13.76 9.17
N ARG A 288 -29.42 -15.09 9.18
CA ARG A 288 -30.34 -16.15 8.68
C ARG A 288 -30.78 -16.22 7.20
N ASN A 289 -30.41 -17.36 6.62
CA ASN A 289 -31.07 -18.06 5.50
C ASN A 289 -32.58 -18.20 5.71
N ASP A 290 -33.36 -18.04 4.63
CA ASP A 290 -34.44 -18.98 4.33
C ASP A 290 -34.82 -19.03 2.84
N HIS A 291 -35.14 -20.24 2.40
CA HIS A 291 -35.59 -20.60 1.06
C HIS A 291 -36.97 -20.01 0.71
N ARG A 292 -37.18 -19.59 -0.55
CA ARG A 292 -38.40 -19.96 -1.30
C ARG A 292 -38.30 -19.68 -2.81
N LYS A 293 -38.55 -20.75 -3.59
CA LYS A 293 -38.93 -20.73 -5.01
C LYS A 293 -40.35 -20.18 -5.15
N SER A 294 -40.62 -19.45 -6.24
CA SER A 294 -41.92 -19.47 -6.91
C SER A 294 -41.82 -19.12 -8.40
N HIS A 295 -42.46 -19.97 -9.19
CA HIS A 295 -42.63 -19.98 -10.65
C HIS A 295 -43.48 -18.83 -11.21
N SER A 296 -43.40 -18.63 -12.53
CA SER A 296 -44.49 -18.42 -13.52
C SER A 296 -44.06 -17.38 -14.58
N SER A 297 -44.30 -17.44 -15.89
CA SER A 297 -44.81 -18.39 -16.89
C SER A 297 -44.41 -17.80 -18.25
N ARG A 298 -43.85 -18.58 -19.18
CA ARG A 298 -44.51 -19.14 -20.39
C ARG A 298 -45.13 -18.10 -21.34
N ASN A 299 -44.56 -17.99 -22.56
CA ASN A 299 -45.35 -18.05 -23.80
C ASN A 299 -44.46 -18.30 -25.04
N VAL A 300 -44.77 -19.40 -25.74
CA VAL A 300 -44.45 -19.71 -27.15
C VAL A 300 -45.75 -20.26 -27.74
N PRO A 301 -46.10 -19.92 -28.99
CA PRO A 301 -46.35 -20.94 -30.01
C PRO A 301 -45.86 -20.45 -31.42
N GLN A 302 -45.68 -21.23 -32.49
CA GLN A 302 -45.71 -22.66 -32.82
C GLN A 302 -45.17 -22.81 -34.28
N ASN A 303 -44.55 -23.97 -34.56
CA ASN A 303 -44.53 -24.79 -35.79
C ASN A 303 -44.62 -24.20 -37.22
N ALA A 304 -43.71 -24.65 -38.11
CA ALA A 304 -43.97 -25.74 -39.08
C ALA A 304 -42.73 -26.08 -39.96
N SER A 305 -42.42 -27.37 -40.10
CA SER A 305 -41.45 -27.99 -41.04
C SER A 305 -42.19 -28.47 -42.33
N PRO A 306 -41.65 -29.34 -43.23
CA PRO A 306 -40.26 -29.64 -43.69
C PRO A 306 -40.15 -29.70 -45.25
N THR A 307 -38.98 -30.01 -45.83
CA THR A 307 -38.83 -31.03 -46.91
C THR A 307 -37.37 -31.28 -47.36
N HIS A 308 -37.07 -32.59 -47.46
CA HIS A 308 -36.07 -33.40 -48.19
C HIS A 308 -34.89 -32.82 -49.03
N GLY A 309 -33.75 -33.56 -48.99
CA GLY A 309 -32.82 -33.63 -50.12
C GLY A 309 -31.41 -34.24 -49.89
N HIS A 310 -31.35 -35.57 -49.82
CA HIS A 310 -30.24 -36.54 -49.98
C HIS A 310 -28.77 -36.18 -50.36
N SER A 311 -27.87 -36.98 -49.73
CA SER A 311 -26.66 -37.69 -50.26
C SER A 311 -25.40 -36.88 -50.64
N SER A 312 -24.14 -37.34 -50.50
CA SER A 312 -23.51 -38.58 -49.99
C SER A 312 -21.96 -38.43 -49.99
N LYS A 313 -21.30 -38.92 -48.93
CA LYS A 313 -20.01 -39.66 -48.80
C LYS A 313 -18.73 -39.25 -49.58
N HIS A 314 -17.63 -39.07 -48.82
CA HIS A 314 -16.33 -39.80 -48.87
C HIS A 314 -15.41 -39.21 -47.76
N SER A 315 -15.11 -39.86 -46.63
CA SER A 315 -14.18 -40.97 -46.35
C SER A 315 -12.79 -40.85 -46.98
N THR A 316 -11.77 -40.54 -46.17
CA THR A 316 -10.67 -41.47 -45.85
C THR A 316 -9.88 -40.98 -44.62
N ALA A 317 -9.62 -41.94 -43.73
CA ALA A 317 -8.76 -41.82 -42.56
C ALA A 317 -7.30 -42.13 -42.93
N ASN A 318 -6.33 -41.59 -42.16
CA ASN A 318 -5.07 -42.29 -41.98
C ASN A 318 -4.54 -42.15 -40.54
N LYS A 319 -3.90 -43.24 -40.10
CA LYS A 319 -3.64 -43.67 -38.72
C LYS A 319 -2.32 -43.16 -38.13
N ASN A 320 -2.35 -42.98 -36.81
CA ASN A 320 -1.36 -43.30 -35.78
C ASN A 320 0.15 -43.29 -36.10
N LYS A 321 0.91 -42.57 -35.26
CA LYS A 321 1.99 -43.20 -34.48
C LYS A 321 2.23 -42.49 -33.16
N ALA A 322 2.03 -43.23 -32.07
CA ALA A 322 2.42 -42.89 -30.71
C ALA A 322 3.91 -43.20 -30.50
N VAL A 323 4.61 -42.36 -29.73
CA VAL A 323 5.86 -42.70 -29.05
C VAL A 323 5.71 -42.23 -27.60
N LYS A 324 5.90 -43.16 -26.67
CA LYS A 324 5.91 -42.97 -25.21
C LYS A 324 7.36 -42.83 -24.71
N PRO A 325 7.57 -42.41 -23.44
CA PRO A 325 8.74 -41.66 -22.99
C PRO A 325 9.90 -42.57 -22.55
N ASN A 326 11.10 -42.00 -22.42
CA ASN A 326 12.24 -42.66 -21.78
C ASN A 326 12.73 -41.89 -20.54
N VAL A 327 13.28 -42.69 -19.63
CA VAL A 327 13.45 -42.54 -18.19
C VAL A 327 14.75 -41.82 -17.81
N ALA A 328 14.75 -41.38 -16.54
CA ALA A 328 15.77 -40.73 -15.73
C ALA A 328 17.18 -41.36 -15.69
N GLU A 329 18.17 -40.49 -15.37
CA GLU A 329 19.36 -40.72 -14.52
C GLU A 329 19.78 -39.32 -13.99
N SER A 330 19.55 -38.96 -12.72
CA SER A 330 20.36 -39.17 -11.52
C SER A 330 21.83 -38.71 -11.62
N PHE A 331 22.16 -37.58 -10.99
CA PHE A 331 23.45 -37.37 -10.35
C PHE A 331 23.26 -36.74 -8.96
N SER A 332 23.86 -37.43 -8.00
CA SER A 332 23.86 -37.20 -6.56
C SER A 332 25.00 -36.28 -6.11
N SER A 333 24.70 -35.44 -5.12
CA SER A 333 25.49 -35.01 -3.94
C SER A 333 27.02 -35.17 -3.86
N THR A 334 27.69 -34.11 -3.37
CA THR A 334 28.75 -34.01 -2.31
C THR A 334 29.53 -32.70 -2.58
N THR A 335 30.01 -31.82 -1.68
CA THR A 335 30.49 -31.76 -0.27
C THR A 335 30.28 -30.30 0.24
N SER A 336 29.88 -29.96 1.46
CA SER A 336 30.61 -29.84 2.75
C SER A 336 31.95 -29.08 2.75
N ASP A 337 32.14 -28.32 3.84
CA ASP A 337 33.31 -27.57 4.38
C ASP A 337 33.34 -26.06 4.09
N SER A 338 33.07 -25.18 5.08
CA SER A 338 33.82 -24.84 6.32
C SER A 338 35.01 -23.90 6.03
N ASP A 339 34.81 -22.61 6.29
CA ASP A 339 35.72 -21.71 7.02
C ASP A 339 34.96 -20.44 7.45
#